data_AF-A0A1G1DAV0-F1
#
_entry.id   AF-A0A1G1DAV0-F1
#
_cell.length_a   1.000
_cell.length_b   1.000
_cell.length_c   1.000
_cell.angle_alpha   90.00
_cell.angle_beta   90.00
_cell.angle_gamma   90.00
#
_symmetry.space_group_name_H-M   'P 1'
#
loop_
_entity.id
_entity.type
_entity.pdbx_description
1 polymer ?
#
loop_
_entity_poly.entity_id
_entity_poly.type
_entity_poly.pdbx_seq_one_letter_code
_entity_poly.pdbx_strand_id
1 'polypeptide(L)'
;MDNIERLLKEIKGDQSIWKSRDGRPISFSGKFLDTVGEVFEKHGFGTTKIYLINQSGRDRIQASVMLHVLEKLERYSEIINNRAIGRYIIKTLETLKRMEV
;
A
#
# COMPACT_ATOMS: atom_id res chain seq x y z
N MET A 1 -3.94 -16.11 -14.25
CA MET A 1 -3.36 -14.98 -13.51
C MET A 1 -3.84 -15.08 -12.10
N ASP A 2 -2.90 -15.22 -11.16
CA ASP A 2 -3.20 -15.29 -9.73
C ASP A 2 -3.86 -14.00 -9.23
N ASN A 3 -4.67 -14.06 -8.17
CA ASN A 3 -5.39 -12.89 -7.64
C ASN A 3 -4.41 -11.86 -7.08
N ILE A 4 -3.30 -12.29 -6.47
CA ILE A 4 -2.25 -11.39 -6.00
C ILE A 4 -1.50 -10.75 -7.17
N GLU A 5 -1.19 -11.50 -8.21
CA GLU A 5 -0.58 -10.97 -9.44
C GLU A 5 -1.45 -9.89 -10.09
N ARG A 6 -2.77 -10.12 -10.15
CA ARG A 6 -3.75 -9.14 -10.66
C ARG A 6 -3.77 -7.87 -9.81
N LEU A 7 -3.82 -8.00 -8.50
CA LEU A 7 -3.75 -6.86 -7.58
C LEU A 7 -2.46 -6.06 -7.76
N LEU A 8 -1.31 -6.74 -7.90
CA LEU A 8 -0.02 -6.06 -8.13
C LEU A 8 -0.03 -5.28 -9.45
N LYS A 9 -0.65 -5.83 -10.51
CA LYS A 9 -0.87 -5.14 -11.78
C LYS A 9 -1.78 -3.93 -11.63
N GLU A 10 -2.89 -4.06 -10.90
CA GLU A 10 -3.82 -2.96 -10.60
C GLU A 10 -3.12 -1.83 -9.84
N ILE A 11 -2.34 -2.16 -8.80
CA ILE A 11 -1.57 -1.18 -8.03
C ILE A 11 -0.52 -0.52 -8.92
N LYS A 12 0.25 -1.29 -9.69
CA LYS A 12 1.32 -0.77 -10.56
C LYS A 12 0.79 0.13 -11.68
N GLY A 13 -0.37 -0.21 -12.25
CA GLY A 13 -1.02 0.55 -13.32
C GLY A 13 -1.69 1.84 -12.85
N ASP A 14 -2.08 1.92 -11.57
CA ASP A 14 -2.81 3.06 -11.03
C ASP A 14 -1.92 4.29 -10.82
N GLN A 15 -2.01 5.26 -11.73
CA GLN A 15 -1.21 6.48 -11.66
C GLN A 15 -1.47 7.32 -10.41
N SER A 16 -2.65 7.21 -9.78
CA SER A 16 -2.94 7.94 -8.54
C SER A 16 -2.08 7.46 -7.36
N ILE A 17 -1.49 6.26 -7.46
CA ILE A 17 -0.56 5.72 -6.47
C ILE A 17 0.86 6.25 -6.68
N TRP A 18 1.25 6.45 -7.94
CA TRP A 18 2.64 6.72 -8.30
C TRP A 18 2.93 8.16 -8.70
N LYS A 19 1.89 9.00 -8.82
CA LYS A 19 1.99 10.40 -9.20
C LYS A 19 1.07 11.25 -8.34
N SER A 20 1.59 12.37 -7.86
CA SER A 20 0.81 13.42 -7.21
C SER A 20 -0.03 14.19 -8.22
N ARG A 21 -0.95 15.03 -7.73
CA ARG A 21 -1.84 15.86 -8.56
C ARG A 21 -1.09 16.81 -9.51
N ASP A 22 0.10 17.26 -9.11
CA ASP A 22 1.01 18.08 -9.93
C ASP A 22 1.98 17.25 -10.80
N GLY A 23 1.76 15.94 -10.91
CA GLY A 23 2.51 15.04 -11.80
C GLY A 23 3.86 14.58 -11.27
N ARG A 24 4.24 14.93 -10.03
CA ARG A 24 5.50 14.49 -9.44
C ARG A 24 5.44 13.02 -9.03
N PRO A 25 6.53 12.26 -9.16
CA PRO A 25 6.54 10.86 -8.74
C PRO A 25 6.39 10.76 -7.22
N ILE A 26 5.51 9.88 -6.77
CA ILE A 26 5.40 9.47 -5.38
C ILE A 26 6.26 8.22 -5.17
N SER A 27 6.99 8.20 -4.07
CA SER A 27 7.78 7.04 -3.64
C SER A 27 7.49 6.76 -2.17
N PHE A 28 7.52 5.49 -1.82
CA PHE A 28 7.43 5.04 -0.44
C PHE A 28 8.83 4.79 0.09
N SER A 29 9.10 5.26 1.32
CA SER A 29 10.31 4.87 2.03
C SER A 29 10.13 3.47 2.64
N GLY A 30 11.18 2.65 2.63
CA GLY A 30 11.15 1.33 3.29
C GLY A 30 10.71 1.40 4.75
N LYS A 31 11.18 2.39 5.52
CA LYS A 31 10.76 2.60 6.92
C LYS A 31 9.25 2.82 7.07
N PHE A 32 8.66 3.63 6.18
CA PHE A 32 7.22 3.87 6.19
C PHE A 32 6.45 2.56 5.90
N LEU A 33 6.86 1.81 4.87
CA LEU A 33 6.22 0.55 4.50
C LEU A 33 6.34 -0.53 5.58
N ASP A 34 7.50 -0.63 6.22
CA ASP A 34 7.72 -1.56 7.33
C ASP A 34 6.76 -1.26 8.48
N THR A 35 6.65 0.02 8.86
CA THR A 35 5.77 0.45 9.95
C THR A 35 4.30 0.19 9.61
N VAL A 36 3.86 0.58 8.42
CA VAL A 36 2.47 0.35 7.97
C VAL A 36 2.17 -1.14 7.86
N GLY A 37 3.09 -1.93 7.31
CA GLY A 37 2.94 -3.38 7.16
C GLY A 37 2.83 -4.07 8.51
N GLU A 38 3.58 -3.63 9.53
CA GLU A 38 3.47 -4.14 10.89
C GLU A 38 2.14 -3.77 11.57
N VAL A 39 1.71 -2.50 11.45
CA VAL A 39 0.41 -2.06 11.97
C VAL A 39 -0.72 -2.84 11.31
N PHE A 40 -0.65 -3.05 10.00
CA PHE A 40 -1.62 -3.82 9.24
C PHE A 40 -1.67 -5.29 9.66
N GLU A 41 -0.53 -5.96 9.74
CA GLU A 41 -0.48 -7.37 10.13
C GLU A 41 -1.04 -7.59 11.55
N LYS A 42 -0.72 -6.70 12.49
CA LYS A 42 -1.15 -6.82 13.89
C LYS A 42 -2.60 -6.38 14.10
N HIS A 43 -3.01 -5.26 13.52
CA HIS A 43 -4.27 -4.59 13.88
C HIS A 43 -5.30 -4.54 12.75
N GLY A 44 -4.91 -4.90 11.52
CA GLY A 44 -5.82 -4.98 10.39
C GLY A 44 -6.18 -3.60 9.80
N PHE A 45 -7.12 -3.61 8.87
CA PHE A 45 -7.40 -2.46 8.02
C PHE A 45 -7.87 -1.21 8.77
N GLY A 46 -8.85 -1.34 9.68
CA GLY A 46 -9.44 -0.19 10.38
C GLY A 46 -8.41 0.61 11.16
N THR A 47 -7.62 -0.05 12.00
CA THR A 47 -6.55 0.60 12.76
C THR A 47 -5.47 1.19 11.86
N THR A 48 -5.12 0.50 10.76
CA THR A 48 -4.12 1.01 9.81
C THR A 48 -4.61 2.27 9.12
N LYS A 49 -5.88 2.34 8.72
CA LYS A 49 -6.48 3.56 8.15
C LYS A 49 -6.41 4.73 9.13
N ILE A 50 -6.76 4.51 10.39
CA ILE A 50 -6.66 5.55 11.45
C ILE A 50 -5.19 6.00 11.63
N TYR A 51 -4.26 5.06 11.69
CA TYR A 51 -2.82 5.35 11.78
C TYR A 51 -2.34 6.23 10.62
N LEU A 52 -2.79 5.94 9.38
CA LEU A 52 -2.43 6.69 8.17
C LEU A 52 -3.06 8.09 8.14
N ILE A 53 -4.34 8.22 8.53
CA ILE A 53 -5.04 9.52 8.60
C ILE A 53 -4.33 10.48 9.57
N ASN A 54 -3.77 9.95 10.65
CA ASN A 54 -3.04 10.73 11.64
C ASN A 54 -1.60 11.10 11.23
N GLN A 55 -1.12 10.63 10.06
CA GLN A 55 0.21 11.01 9.58
C GLN A 55 0.26 12.48 9.13
N SER A 56 1.36 13.15 9.47
CA SER A 56 1.59 14.55 9.14
C SER A 56 3.00 14.79 8.64
N GLY A 57 3.30 16.02 8.20
CA GLY A 57 4.63 16.37 7.70
C GLY A 57 5.04 15.57 6.45
N ARG A 58 6.24 15.01 6.47
CA ARG A 58 6.87 14.32 5.31
C ARG A 58 6.12 13.05 4.88
N ASP A 59 5.43 12.39 5.80
CA ASP A 59 4.74 11.13 5.51
C ASP A 59 3.30 11.32 5.06
N ARG A 60 2.76 12.55 5.13
CA ARG A 60 1.37 12.85 4.77
C ARG A 60 1.00 12.39 3.36
N ILE A 61 1.89 12.59 2.38
CA ILE A 61 1.65 12.20 0.99
C ILE A 61 1.65 10.68 0.84
N GLN A 62 2.67 10.00 1.39
CA GLN A 62 2.76 8.54 1.38
C GLN A 62 1.54 7.91 2.06
N ALA A 63 1.10 8.49 3.19
CA ALA A 63 -0.04 8.01 3.93
C ALA A 63 -1.37 8.15 3.16
N SER A 64 -1.58 9.29 2.51
CA SER A 64 -2.76 9.50 1.67
C SER A 64 -2.85 8.50 0.54
N VAL A 65 -1.72 8.16 -0.10
CA VAL A 65 -1.71 7.15 -1.16
C VAL A 65 -1.88 5.75 -0.60
N MET A 66 -1.26 5.45 0.54
CA MET A 66 -1.38 4.15 1.17
C MET A 66 -2.83 3.82 1.55
N LEU A 67 -3.65 4.81 1.90
CA LEU A 67 -5.09 4.62 2.09
C LEU A 67 -5.76 4.02 0.83
N HIS A 68 -5.43 4.55 -0.35
CA HIS A 68 -5.92 4.02 -1.63
C HIS A 68 -5.41 2.59 -1.92
N VAL A 69 -4.17 2.30 -1.53
CA VAL A 69 -3.62 0.92 -1.61
C VAL A 69 -4.41 -0.03 -0.69
N LEU A 70 -4.71 0.39 0.55
CA LEU A 70 -5.51 -0.40 1.48
C LEU A 70 -6.92 -0.68 0.94
N GLU A 71 -7.57 0.30 0.31
CA GLU A 71 -8.88 0.12 -0.31
C GLU A 71 -8.87 -0.91 -1.46
N LYS A 72 -7.74 -1.07 -2.16
CA LYS A 72 -7.58 -2.14 -3.14
C LYS A 72 -7.36 -3.48 -2.46
N LEU A 73 -6.48 -3.53 -1.46
CA LEU A 73 -6.20 -4.74 -0.67
C LEU A 73 -7.48 -5.31 -0.02
N GLU A 74 -8.38 -4.46 0.47
CA GLU A 74 -9.66 -4.85 1.10
C GLU A 74 -10.64 -5.57 0.14
N ARG A 75 -10.41 -5.53 -1.17
CA ARG A 75 -11.29 -6.19 -2.15
C ARG A 75 -10.97 -7.65 -2.37
N TYR A 76 -9.86 -8.13 -1.80
CA TYR A 76 -9.33 -9.48 -2.02
C TYR A 76 -9.44 -10.30 -0.75
N SER A 77 -10.23 -11.37 -0.80
CA SER A 77 -10.51 -12.22 0.36
C SER A 77 -9.26 -12.92 0.89
N GLU A 78 -8.28 -13.22 0.04
CA GLU A 78 -7.01 -13.82 0.44
C GLU A 78 -6.24 -12.95 1.43
N ILE A 79 -6.29 -11.63 1.25
CA ILE A 79 -5.61 -10.67 2.13
C ILE A 79 -6.39 -10.45 3.41
N ILE A 80 -7.73 -10.41 3.32
CA ILE A 80 -8.61 -10.32 4.50
C ILE A 80 -8.39 -11.53 5.41
N ASN A 81 -8.32 -12.72 4.83
CA ASN A 81 -8.15 -13.98 5.55
C ASN A 81 -6.69 -14.21 6.00
N ASN A 82 -5.72 -13.61 5.31
CA ASN A 82 -4.30 -13.74 5.66
C ASN A 82 -3.56 -12.41 5.54
N ARG A 83 -3.48 -11.69 6.67
CA ARG A 83 -2.83 -10.37 6.76
C ARG A 83 -1.31 -10.42 6.51
N ALA A 84 -0.65 -11.57 6.65
CA ALA A 84 0.76 -11.69 6.31
C ALA A 84 1.00 -11.45 4.81
N ILE A 85 0.06 -11.88 3.95
CA ILE A 85 0.10 -11.61 2.51
C ILE A 85 0.01 -10.10 2.26
N GLY A 86 -0.94 -9.42 2.90
CA GLY A 86 -1.07 -7.96 2.75
C GLY A 86 0.16 -7.20 3.24
N ARG A 87 0.78 -7.61 4.36
CA ARG A 87 2.06 -7.03 4.81
C ARG A 87 3.16 -7.23 3.78
N TYR A 88 3.28 -8.42 3.20
CA TYR A 88 4.26 -8.68 2.16
C TYR A 88 4.05 -7.78 0.94
N ILE A 89 2.81 -7.62 0.49
CA ILE A 89 2.45 -6.71 -0.62
C ILE A 89 2.82 -5.26 -0.28
N ILE A 90 2.45 -4.78 0.92
CA ILE A 90 2.78 -3.42 1.38
C ILE A 90 4.29 -3.19 1.33
N LYS A 91 5.10 -4.12 1.87
CA LYS A 91 6.57 -4.01 1.85
C LYS A 91 7.16 -4.04 0.44
N THR A 92 6.50 -4.72 -0.49
CA THR A 92 6.96 -4.84 -1.89
C THR A 92 6.72 -3.55 -2.70
N LEU A 93 5.92 -2.60 -2.22
CA LEU A 93 5.60 -1.36 -2.96
C LEU A 93 6.82 -0.50 -3.28
N GLU A 94 7.89 -0.56 -2.47
CA GLU A 94 9.14 0.16 -2.73
C GLU A 94 9.81 -0.29 -4.04
N THR A 95 9.66 -1.57 -4.38
CA THR A 95 10.28 -2.16 -5.57
C THR A 95 9.29 -2.38 -6.71
N LEU A 96 7.98 -2.46 -6.42
CA LEU A 96 6.93 -2.83 -7.38
C LEU A 96 6.97 -2.07 -8.70
N LYS A 97 7.26 -0.75 -8.67
CA LYS A 97 7.34 0.07 -9.89
C LYS A 97 8.43 -0.40 -10.86
N ARG A 98 9.47 -1.07 -10.35
CA ARG A 98 10.61 -1.61 -11.11
C ARG A 98 10.52 -3.11 -11.38
N MET A 99 9.60 -3.82 -10.74
CA MET A 99 9.44 -5.27 -10.88
C MET A 99 8.73 -5.63 -12.18
N GLU A 100 9.06 -6.76 -12.78
CA GLU A 100 8.20 -7.42 -13.77
C GLU A 100 7.09 -8.16 -13.01
N VAL A 101 5.84 -7.76 -13.27
CA VAL A 101 4.63 -8.34 -12.69
C VAL A 101 3.63 -8.54 -13.81
#